data_AF-A0A7K0D908-F1
#
_entry.id   AF-A0A7K0D908-F1
#
_cell.length_a   1.000
_cell.length_b   1.000
_cell.length_c   1.000
_cell.angle_alpha   90.00
_cell.angle_beta   90.00
_cell.angle_gamma   90.00
#
_symmetry.space_group_name_H-M   'P 1'
#
loop_
_entity.id
_entity.type
_entity.pdbx_description
1 polymer ?
#
loop_
_entity_poly.entity_id
_entity_poly.type
_entity_poly.pdbx_seq_one_letter_code
_entity_poly.pdbx_strand_id
1 'polypeptide(L)' 'MAQPLGIAPGAWTLDDVRADAFVDPENFAQAARTAERGSLDALFLADGPALREDPRFKPGRALEPSVILATVAAETE' A
#
# COMPACT_ATOMS: atom_id res chain seq x y z
N MET A 1 3.99 0.36 9.39
CA MET A 1 2.90 -0.49 8.87
C MET A 1 2.29 0.22 7.67
N ALA A 2 2.64 -0.21 6.46
CA ALA A 2 2.08 0.38 5.25
C ALA A 2 0.77 -0.33 4.90
N GLN A 3 -0.34 0.43 4.93
CA GLN A 3 -1.63 0.01 4.42
C GLN A 3 -1.89 0.84 3.16
N PRO A 4 -2.23 0.22 2.01
CA PRO A 4 -2.29 0.93 0.72
C PRO A 4 -3.23 2.14 0.71
N LEU A 5 -4.31 2.10 1.49
CA LEU A 5 -5.31 3.17 1.57
C LEU A 5 -5.41 3.78 2.99
N GLY A 6 -4.38 3.60 3.82
CA GLY A 6 -4.36 4.05 5.21
C GLY A 6 -4.96 3.06 6.22
N ILE A 7 -4.71 3.32 7.51
CA ILE A 7 -5.08 2.41 8.61
C ILE A 7 -6.53 2.60 9.09
N ALA A 8 -7.09 3.79 8.90
CA ALA A 8 -8.46 4.08 9.33
C ALA A 8 -9.48 3.36 8.42
N PRO A 9 -10.56 2.77 8.96
CA PRO A 9 -11.52 1.98 8.18
C PRO A 9 -12.10 2.69 6.94
N GLY A 10 -12.28 4.01 6.99
CA GLY A 10 -12.81 4.83 5.90
C GLY A 10 -11.78 5.67 5.15
N ALA A 11 -10.47 5.48 5.36
CA ALA A 11 -9.47 6.32 4.68
C ALA A 11 -9.51 6.21 3.14
N TRP A 12 -10.03 5.10 2.61
CA TRP A 12 -10.23 4.89 1.18
C TRP A 12 -11.35 5.75 0.55
N THR A 13 -12.19 6.40 1.37
CA THR A 13 -13.30 7.25 0.90
C THR A 13 -12.94 8.74 0.90
N LEU A 14 -11.70 9.10 1.19
CA LEU A 14 -11.24 10.48 1.11
C LEU A 14 -11.16 10.92 -0.35
N ASP A 15 -11.54 12.18 -0.64
CA ASP A 15 -11.67 12.69 -2.02
C ASP A 15 -10.36 12.66 -2.83
N ASP A 16 -9.21 12.67 -2.14
CA ASP A 16 -7.87 12.61 -2.72
C ASP A 16 -7.34 11.18 -2.89
N VAL A 17 -8.07 10.17 -2.43
CA VAL A 17 -7.68 8.76 -2.52
C VAL A 17 -8.36 8.12 -3.72
N ARG A 18 -7.55 7.69 -4.69
CA ARG A 18 -8.05 6.91 -5.83
C ARG A 18 -8.56 5.54 -5.36
N ALA A 19 -9.72 5.14 -5.88
CA ALA A 19 -10.36 3.88 -5.53
C ALA A 19 -9.52 2.63 -5.86
N ASP A 20 -8.62 2.72 -6.85
CA ASP A 20 -7.75 1.65 -7.33
C ASP A 20 -6.33 1.69 -6.75
N ALA A 21 -5.99 2.64 -5.88
CA ALA A 21 -4.63 2.81 -5.37
C ALA A 21 -4.10 1.59 -4.58
N PHE A 22 -4.98 0.67 -4.15
CA PHE A 22 -4.59 -0.57 -3.46
C PHE A 22 -4.06 -1.68 -4.37
N VAL A 23 -4.22 -1.54 -5.69
CA VAL A 23 -3.66 -2.42 -6.72
C VAL A 23 -2.63 -1.73 -7.60
N ASP A 24 -2.41 -0.43 -7.40
CA ASP A 24 -1.45 0.38 -8.16
C ASP A 24 -0.05 0.28 -7.52
N PRO A 25 0.95 -0.32 -8.19
CA PRO A 25 2.32 -0.41 -7.67
C PRO A 25 2.93 0.97 -7.39
N GLU A 26 2.56 2.00 -8.15
CA GLU A 26 3.11 3.35 -8.02
C GLU A 26 2.73 3.99 -6.68
N ASN A 27 1.54 3.66 -6.13
CA ASN A 27 1.12 4.12 -4.82
C ASN A 27 2.07 3.63 -3.71
N PHE A 28 2.59 2.39 -3.84
CA PHE A 28 3.58 1.85 -2.91
C PHE A 28 4.96 2.47 -3.11
N ALA A 29 5.37 2.70 -4.36
CA ALA A 29 6.63 3.38 -4.68
C ALA A 29 6.66 4.83 -4.13
N GLN A 30 5.55 5.57 -4.25
CA GLN A 30 5.42 6.90 -3.69
C GLN A 30 5.54 6.91 -2.15
N ALA A 31 4.92 5.94 -1.48
CA ALA A 31 5.06 5.75 -0.04
C ALA A 31 6.52 5.45 0.35
N ALA A 32 7.20 4.61 -0.44
CA ALA A 32 8.61 4.27 -0.23
C ALA A 32 9.54 5.47 -0.37
N ARG A 33 9.44 6.23 -1.47
CA ARG A 33 10.22 7.47 -1.67
C ARG A 33 9.96 8.49 -0.56
N THR A 34 8.74 8.51 -0.01
CA THR A 34 8.41 9.39 1.13
C THR A 34 9.06 8.91 2.42
N ALA A 35 9.09 7.61 2.67
CA ALA A 35 9.77 7.00 3.81
C ALA A 35 11.30 7.22 3.75
N GLU A 36 11.90 7.02 2.57
CA GLU A 36 13.32 7.24 2.30
C GLU A 36 13.74 8.71 2.52
N ARG A 37 12.98 9.67 1.97
CA ARG A 37 13.19 11.10 2.26
C ARG A 37 13.08 11.43 3.76
N GLY A 38 12.30 10.64 4.50
CA GLY A 38 12.16 10.73 5.96
C GLY A 38 13.21 9.95 6.75
N SER A 39 14.19 9.33 6.07
CA SER A 39 15.25 8.50 6.67
C SER A 39 14.72 7.33 7.51
N LEU A 40 13.59 6.74 7.11
CA LEU A 40 13.11 5.50 7.72
C LEU A 40 13.92 4.30 7.20
N ASP A 41 14.31 3.39 8.10
CA ASP A 41 15.19 2.27 7.74
C ASP A 41 14.52 1.19 6.88
N ALA A 42 13.19 1.05 7.00
CA ALA A 42 12.47 -0.03 6.33
C ALA A 42 10.96 0.22 6.20
N LEU A 43 10.36 -0.44 5.21
CA LEU A 43 8.90 -0.61 5.10
C LEU A 43 8.46 -1.95 5.67
N PHE A 44 7.30 -1.96 6.32
CA PHE A 44 6.62 -3.18 6.74
C PHE A 44 5.34 -3.36 5.94
N LEU A 45 5.27 -4.44 5.16
CA LEU A 45 4.14 -4.84 4.34
C LEU A 45 3.37 -5.98 5.03
N ALA A 46 2.16 -5.68 5.50
CA ALA A 46 1.33 -6.66 6.19
C ALA A 46 0.55 -7.53 5.19
N ASP A 47 0.64 -8.85 5.31
CA ASP A 47 -0.04 -9.78 4.39
C ASP A 47 -0.87 -10.85 5.12
N GLY A 48 -1.77 -11.45 4.38
CA GLY A 48 -2.52 -12.64 4.75
C GLY A 48 -3.17 -13.20 3.48
N PRO A 49 -2.86 -14.44 3.05
CA PRO A 49 -3.28 -14.99 1.76
C PRO A 49 -4.77 -15.39 1.76
N ALA A 50 -5.64 -14.39 1.91
CA ALA A 50 -7.08 -14.52 1.91
C ALA A 50 -7.73 -13.16 1.62
N LEU A 51 -8.85 -13.17 0.91
CA LEU A 51 -9.74 -12.02 0.85
C LEU A 51 -10.52 -11.95 2.17
N ARG A 52 -10.02 -11.15 3.11
CA ARG A 52 -10.63 -10.99 4.44
C ARG A 52 -11.72 -9.93 4.45
N GLU A 53 -11.58 -8.94 3.58
CA GLU A 53 -12.53 -7.87 3.37
C GLU A 53 -13.53 -8.24 2.27
N ASP A 54 -14.79 -7.85 2.43
CA ASP A 54 -15.78 -7.96 1.36
C ASP A 54 -15.58 -6.78 0.39
N PRO A 55 -15.19 -7.05 -0.87
CA PRO A 55 -14.83 -6.02 -1.84
C PRO A 55 -16.00 -5.11 -2.22
N ARG A 56 -17.25 -5.48 -1.89
CA ARG A 56 -18.42 -4.61 -2.06
C ARG A 56 -18.44 -3.44 -1.09
N PHE A 57 -17.74 -3.55 0.04
CA PHE A 57 -17.80 -2.58 1.14
C PHE A 57 -16.46 -1.92 1.43
N LYS A 58 -15.33 -2.59 1.12
CA LYS A 58 -14.00 -2.03 1.30
C LYS A 58 -12.97 -2.73 0.41
N PRO A 59 -11.99 -2.00 -0.15
CA PRO A 59 -10.81 -2.60 -0.75
C PRO A 59 -10.02 -3.47 0.24
N GLY A 60 -9.64 -4.67 -0.19
CA GLY A 60 -8.77 -5.57 0.57
C GLY A 60 -7.29 -5.34 0.30
N ARG A 61 -6.44 -6.16 0.92
CA ARG A 61 -5.03 -6.29 0.51
C ARG A 61 -4.97 -7.11 -0.79
N ALA A 62 -4.39 -6.53 -1.84
CA ALA A 62 -4.50 -7.10 -3.19
C ALA A 62 -3.16 -7.52 -3.82
N LEU A 63 -2.09 -6.75 -3.64
CA LEU A 63 -0.77 -7.11 -4.16
C LEU A 63 0.01 -7.94 -3.13
N GLU A 64 0.66 -8.99 -3.62
CA GLU A 64 1.55 -9.83 -2.82
C GLU A 64 2.82 -9.04 -2.44
N PRO A 65 3.31 -9.16 -1.19
CA PRO A 65 4.41 -8.34 -0.69
C PRO A 65 5.71 -8.39 -1.49
N SER A 66 6.09 -9.54 -2.07
CA SER A 66 7.32 -9.65 -2.87
C SER A 66 7.22 -8.86 -4.18
N VAL A 67 6.04 -8.79 -4.81
CA VAL A 67 5.79 -7.94 -5.99
C VAL A 67 5.90 -6.45 -5.64
N ILE A 68 5.32 -6.06 -4.50
CA ILE A 68 5.46 -4.68 -3.99
C ILE A 68 6.94 -4.38 -3.71
N LEU A 69 7.65 -5.28 -3.03
CA LEU A 69 9.05 -5.11 -2.67
C LEU A 69 9.94 -4.95 -3.90
N ALA A 70 9.69 -5.71 -4.97
CA ALA A 70 10.41 -5.56 -6.23
C ALA A 70 10.21 -4.17 -6.86
N THR A 71 8.98 -3.63 -6.79
CA THR A 71 8.68 -2.27 -7.27
C THR A 71 9.39 -1.22 -6.42
N VAL A 72 9.30 -1.34 -5.09
CA VAL A 72 9.96 -0.41 -4.16
C VAL A 72 11.47 -0.41 -4.38
N ALA A 73 12.09 -1.59 -4.44
CA ALA A 73 13.54 -1.72 -4.63
C ALA A 73 14.04 -1.13 -5.97
N ALA A 74 13.17 -0.99 -6.98
CA ALA A 74 13.52 -0.35 -8.24
C ALA A 74 13.47 1.19 -8.17
N GLU A 75 12.82 1.76 -7.15
CA GLU A 75 12.45 3.18 -7.08
C GLU A 75 13.09 3.93 -5.88
N THR A 76 13.90 3.24 -5.07
CA THR A 76 14.58 3.76 -3.85
C THR A 76 15.99 3.17 -3.70
N GLU A 77 16.88 3.84 -2.97
CA GLU A 77 18.30 3.49 -2.71
C GLU A 77 18.63 3.23 -1.23
#